data_AF-A0A7H0ME90-F1
#
_entry.id   AF-A0A7H0ME90-F1
#
_cell.length_a   1.000
_cell.length_b   1.000
_cell.length_c   1.000
_cell.angle_alpha   90.00
_cell.angle_beta   90.00
_cell.angle_gamma   90.00
#
_symmetry.space_group_name_H-M   'P 1'
#
loop_
_entity.id
_entity.type
_entity.pdbx_description
1 polymer ?
#
loop_
_entity_poly.entity_id
_entity_poly.type
_entity_poly.pdbx_seq_one_letter_code
_entity_poly.pdbx_strand_id
1 'polypeptide(L)'
;MSIHRRALGKGPYYVALLAWLTFTPAHVALAALQLSHYDKLETVESITADKAVTAQLKKLLGNQYDNFIANFDVYGEPHLTSAGGLFVSGWMQHLAQENASAFVIYPDGRLSAAWILPDSSAVNYRTNHPDDGMDKDIKQWASQLDGKTLPDMAPQASNKPGA
;
A
#
# COMPACT_ATOMS: atom_id res chain seq x y z
N MET A 1 40.87 -59.91 -41.54
CA MET A 1 40.91 -58.43 -41.54
C MET A 1 39.49 -57.90 -41.46
N SER A 2 39.31 -56.87 -40.63
CA SER A 2 38.09 -56.08 -40.37
C SER A 2 37.03 -56.65 -39.42
N ILE A 3 37.13 -56.11 -38.21
CA ILE A 3 36.24 -56.09 -37.06
C ILE A 3 35.31 -54.88 -37.21
N HIS A 4 33.99 -55.01 -37.03
CA HIS A 4 33.11 -53.95 -36.49
C HIS A 4 31.92 -54.63 -35.79
N ARG A 5 32.00 -54.81 -34.47
CA ARG A 5 31.54 -53.93 -33.38
C ARG A 5 30.02 -54.02 -33.10
N ARG A 6 29.74 -54.56 -31.90
CA ARG A 6 28.49 -54.54 -31.12
C ARG A 6 27.85 -53.15 -31.07
N ALA A 7 26.52 -53.09 -30.88
CA ALA A 7 25.96 -52.68 -29.60
C ALA A 7 24.45 -52.99 -29.53
N LEU A 8 24.12 -53.71 -28.46
CA LEU A 8 22.81 -54.17 -28.02
C LEU A 8 22.02 -52.97 -27.46
N GLY A 9 20.79 -52.78 -27.93
CA GLY A 9 19.84 -51.87 -27.30
C GLY A 9 19.24 -52.44 -26.02
N LYS A 10 18.80 -51.52 -25.13
CA LYS A 10 17.67 -51.55 -24.17
C LYS A 10 18.04 -50.69 -22.94
N GLY A 11 17.32 -49.58 -22.73
CA GLY A 11 17.45 -48.70 -21.54
C GLY A 11 16.79 -49.28 -20.29
N PRO A 12 16.22 -48.49 -19.37
CA PRO A 12 16.53 -47.11 -18.96
C PRO A 12 16.71 -47.01 -17.42
N TYR A 13 17.52 -46.07 -16.90
CA TYR A 13 17.41 -45.67 -15.49
C TYR A 13 17.59 -44.16 -15.37
N TYR A 14 16.46 -43.46 -15.29
CA TYR A 14 16.37 -42.10 -14.80
C TYR A 14 16.60 -42.13 -13.29
N VAL A 15 17.74 -41.62 -12.83
CA VAL A 15 17.87 -41.22 -11.43
C VAL A 15 17.38 -39.78 -11.34
N ALA A 16 16.07 -39.63 -11.15
CA ALA A 16 15.46 -38.35 -10.83
C ALA A 16 15.77 -38.04 -9.35
N LEU A 17 16.76 -37.18 -9.11
CA LEU A 17 17.04 -36.63 -7.79
C LEU A 17 15.99 -35.53 -7.50
N LEU A 18 14.90 -35.90 -6.83
CA LEU A 18 13.92 -34.94 -6.31
C LEU A 18 14.53 -34.20 -5.11
N ALA A 19 15.17 -33.06 -5.37
CA ALA A 19 15.46 -32.08 -4.33
C ALA A 19 14.14 -31.41 -3.92
N TRP A 20 13.60 -31.79 -2.76
CA TRP A 20 12.50 -31.09 -2.13
C TRP A 20 13.03 -29.74 -1.63
N LEU A 21 12.92 -28.71 -2.47
CA LEU A 21 13.05 -27.33 -2.02
C LEU A 21 11.84 -27.06 -1.13
N THR A 22 12.03 -27.16 0.19
CA THR A 22 11.09 -26.58 1.14
C THR A 22 11.16 -25.06 0.97
N PHE A 23 10.37 -24.55 0.03
CA PHE A 23 10.04 -23.14 -0.04
C PHE A 23 9.17 -22.84 1.18
N THR A 24 9.81 -22.64 2.34
CA THR A 24 9.17 -21.95 3.43
C THR A 24 8.86 -20.55 2.90
N PRO A 25 7.58 -20.16 2.77
CA PRO A 25 7.30 -18.74 2.56
C PRO A 25 7.96 -18.05 3.74
N ALA A 26 8.88 -17.14 3.47
CA ALA A 26 9.26 -16.16 4.48
C ALA A 26 7.96 -15.40 4.78
N HIS A 27 7.22 -15.85 5.79
CA HIS A 27 6.29 -15.00 6.49
C HIS A 27 7.17 -13.92 7.08
N VAL A 28 7.37 -12.84 6.31
CA VAL A 28 7.89 -11.60 6.84
C VAL A 28 6.87 -11.23 7.90
N ALA A 29 7.16 -11.61 9.15
CA ALA A 29 6.48 -11.04 10.28
C ALA A 29 6.73 -9.55 10.12
N LEU A 30 5.68 -8.79 9.79
CA LEU A 30 5.75 -7.35 9.89
C LEU A 30 6.13 -7.12 11.35
N ALA A 31 7.35 -6.65 11.60
CA ALA A 31 7.66 -6.09 12.91
C ALA A 31 6.52 -5.12 13.20
N ALA A 32 5.84 -5.28 14.33
CA ALA A 32 4.68 -4.49 14.68
C ALA A 32 5.06 -3.01 14.52
N LEU A 33 4.52 -2.38 13.47
CA LEU A 33 4.90 -1.03 13.09
C LEU A 33 4.66 -0.12 14.30
N GLN A 34 5.72 0.42 14.87
CA GLN A 34 5.64 1.29 16.04
C GLN A 34 5.18 2.67 15.58
N LEU A 35 3.87 2.80 15.34
CA LEU A 35 3.26 4.00 14.76
C LEU A 35 3.51 5.26 15.59
N SER A 36 3.63 5.12 16.91
CA SER A 36 3.99 6.22 17.82
C SER A 36 5.38 6.80 17.57
N HIS A 37 6.21 6.21 16.71
CA HIS A 37 7.45 6.85 16.28
C HIS A 37 7.19 8.05 15.36
N TYR A 38 6.08 8.04 14.63
CA TYR A 38 5.75 9.01 13.59
C TYR A 38 4.62 9.99 14.01
N ASP A 39 4.20 9.97 15.28
CA ASP A 39 3.05 10.74 15.79
C ASP A 39 3.39 12.19 16.16
N LYS A 40 4.50 12.71 15.64
CA LYS A 40 4.93 14.11 15.84
C LYS A 40 5.38 14.75 14.54
N LEU A 41 5.27 16.07 14.46
CA LEU A 41 5.71 16.84 13.30
C LEU A 41 7.19 16.63 12.96
N GLU A 42 8.06 16.40 13.94
CA GLU A 42 9.50 16.22 13.68
C GLU A 42 9.84 14.84 13.10
N THR A 43 8.94 13.88 13.19
CA THR A 43 9.20 12.48 12.81
C THR A 43 8.29 11.95 11.72
N VAL A 44 7.14 12.59 11.50
CA VAL A 44 6.11 12.14 10.56
C VAL A 44 6.63 11.97 9.13
N GLU A 45 7.52 12.84 8.65
CA GLU A 45 8.07 12.73 7.29
C GLU A 45 8.75 11.38 7.03
N SER A 46 9.32 10.76 8.06
CA SER A 46 10.00 9.47 7.90
C SER A 46 9.02 8.32 7.59
N ILE A 47 7.72 8.48 7.79
CA ILE A 47 6.74 7.42 7.57
C ILE A 47 6.53 7.12 6.08
N THR A 48 6.61 8.13 5.22
CA THR A 48 6.47 7.99 3.76
C THR A 48 7.75 7.46 3.10
N ALA A 49 8.86 7.48 3.83
CA ALA A 49 10.11 6.82 3.48
C ALA A 49 10.24 5.40 4.07
N ASP A 50 9.37 5.02 5.02
CA ASP A 50 9.38 3.67 5.58
C ASP A 50 9.02 2.63 4.51
N LYS A 51 9.84 1.59 4.40
CA LYS A 51 9.70 0.58 3.33
C LYS A 51 8.41 -0.22 3.46
N ALA A 52 8.00 -0.56 4.68
CA ALA A 52 6.79 -1.35 4.92
C ALA A 52 5.54 -0.52 4.66
N VAL A 53 5.52 0.74 5.11
CA VAL A 53 4.41 1.67 4.83
C VAL A 53 4.30 1.94 3.33
N THR A 54 5.42 2.27 2.68
CA THR A 54 5.49 2.52 1.23
C THR A 54 4.97 1.33 0.43
N ALA A 55 5.36 0.10 0.81
CA ALA A 55 4.89 -1.10 0.14
C ALA A 55 3.37 -1.30 0.26
N GLN A 56 2.80 -1.03 1.43
CA GLN A 56 1.36 -1.12 1.65
C GLN A 56 0.59 -0.04 0.87
N LEU A 57 1.07 1.19 0.87
CA LEU A 57 0.50 2.28 0.08
C LEU A 57 0.54 1.97 -1.42
N LYS A 58 1.68 1.51 -1.95
CA LYS A 58 1.79 1.08 -3.36
C LYS A 58 0.84 -0.06 -3.70
N LYS A 59 0.68 -1.03 -2.80
CA LYS A 59 -0.26 -2.14 -2.97
C LYS A 59 -1.71 -1.65 -3.02
N LEU A 60 -2.09 -0.72 -2.15
CA LEU A 60 -3.45 -0.15 -2.09
C LEU A 60 -3.76 0.75 -3.30
N LEU A 61 -2.82 1.63 -3.64
CA LEU A 61 -3.03 2.71 -4.61
C LEU A 61 -2.69 2.30 -6.05
N GLY A 62 -1.83 1.31 -6.24
CA GLY A 62 -1.40 0.88 -7.57
C GLY A 62 -0.82 2.05 -8.37
N ASN A 63 -1.36 2.28 -9.57
CA ASN A 63 -0.94 3.38 -10.44
C ASN A 63 -1.25 4.79 -9.92
N GLN A 64 -2.02 4.92 -8.83
CA GLN A 64 -2.32 6.21 -8.20
C GLN A 64 -1.33 6.58 -7.10
N TYR A 65 -0.38 5.71 -6.78
CA TYR A 65 0.59 5.97 -5.71
C TYR A 65 1.39 7.25 -5.95
N ASP A 66 1.87 7.46 -7.18
CA ASP A 66 2.73 8.61 -7.50
C ASP A 66 1.97 9.94 -7.36
N ASN A 67 0.71 9.98 -7.80
CA ASN A 67 -0.17 11.14 -7.59
C ASN A 67 -0.44 11.42 -6.11
N PHE A 68 -0.63 10.36 -5.32
CA PHE A 68 -0.89 10.47 -3.89
C PHE A 68 0.34 10.99 -3.13
N ILE A 69 1.52 10.44 -3.40
CA ILE A 69 2.75 10.75 -2.64
C ILE A 69 3.34 12.11 -3.02
N ALA A 70 3.12 12.55 -4.26
CA ALA A 70 3.56 13.87 -4.72
C ALA A 70 2.95 15.04 -3.94
N ASN A 71 1.87 14.80 -3.18
CA ASN A 71 1.28 15.80 -2.31
C ASN A 71 2.00 15.95 -0.96
N PHE A 72 3.07 15.22 -0.64
CA PHE A 72 3.71 15.28 0.68
C PHE A 72 4.97 16.18 0.71
N ASP A 73 4.85 17.42 0.22
CA ASP A 73 5.92 18.43 0.38
C ASP A 73 5.91 19.07 1.78
N VAL A 74 4.70 19.27 2.34
CA VAL A 74 4.49 19.76 3.69
C VAL A 74 3.61 18.74 4.43
N TYR A 75 4.00 18.39 5.65
CA TYR A 75 3.25 17.48 6.50
C TYR A 75 2.35 18.26 7.45
N GLY A 76 1.11 17.77 7.61
CA GLY A 76 0.23 18.17 8.68
C GLY A 76 0.64 17.54 10.01
N GLU A 77 0.05 18.04 11.10
CA GLU A 77 0.22 17.43 12.42
C GLU A 77 -0.37 16.01 12.41
N PRO A 78 0.45 14.96 12.60
CA PRO A 78 -0.06 13.61 12.72
C PRO A 78 -0.75 13.40 14.06
N HIS A 79 -1.63 12.40 14.14
CA HIS A 79 -2.21 12.00 15.41
C HIS A 79 -2.66 10.55 15.40
N LEU A 80 -2.73 9.95 16.58
CA LEU A 80 -3.30 8.61 16.76
C LEU A 80 -4.83 8.69 16.72
N THR A 81 -5.44 7.81 15.93
CA THR A 81 -6.90 7.67 15.88
C THR A 81 -7.42 6.99 17.14
N SER A 82 -8.70 7.18 17.45
CA SER A 82 -9.33 6.50 18.60
C SER A 82 -9.29 4.96 18.51
N ALA A 83 -9.10 4.43 17.29
CA ALA A 83 -9.00 3.00 17.03
C ALA A 83 -7.54 2.50 16.98
N GLY A 84 -6.57 3.32 17.37
CA GLY A 84 -5.15 2.96 17.47
C GLY A 84 -4.39 2.99 16.15
N GLY A 85 -4.97 3.56 15.10
CA GLY A 85 -4.26 3.88 13.86
C GLY A 85 -3.47 5.17 13.98
N LEU A 86 -2.67 5.49 12.97
CA LEU A 86 -1.99 6.77 12.83
C LEU A 86 -2.53 7.47 11.59
N PHE A 87 -3.09 8.66 11.80
CA PHE A 87 -3.46 9.58 10.74
C PHE A 87 -2.27 10.45 10.35
N VAL A 88 -2.07 10.59 9.05
CA VAL A 88 -1.03 11.44 8.46
C VAL A 88 -1.63 12.17 7.26
N SER A 89 -1.39 13.47 7.16
CA SER A 89 -1.77 14.28 6.01
C SER A 89 -0.61 15.12 5.51
N GLY A 90 -0.70 15.56 4.26
CA GLY A 90 0.26 16.45 3.64
C GLY A 90 -0.30 17.14 2.41
N TRP A 91 0.35 18.22 2.02
CA TRP A 91 0.01 18.99 0.82
C TRP A 91 1.24 19.49 0.08
N MET A 92 1.07 19.74 -1.22
CA MET A 92 2.07 20.49 -1.98
C MET A 92 2.16 21.92 -1.44
N GLN A 93 3.36 22.47 -1.35
CA GLN A 93 3.56 23.80 -0.79
C GLN A 93 2.66 24.84 -1.48
N HIS A 94 1.95 25.65 -0.68
CA HIS A 94 0.97 26.65 -1.12
C HIS A 94 -0.36 26.12 -1.73
N LEU A 95 -0.58 24.80 -1.79
CA LEU A 95 -1.74 24.19 -2.47
C LEU A 95 -2.56 23.26 -1.58
N ALA A 96 -2.69 23.55 -0.28
CA ALA A 96 -3.38 22.69 0.70
C ALA A 96 -4.84 22.32 0.35
N GLN A 97 -5.54 23.16 -0.44
CA GLN A 97 -6.94 22.95 -0.84
C GLN A 97 -7.08 22.29 -2.22
N GLU A 98 -5.98 22.17 -2.98
CA GLU A 98 -5.98 21.73 -4.38
C GLU A 98 -5.19 20.42 -4.57
N ASN A 99 -4.13 20.24 -3.78
CA ASN A 99 -3.21 19.12 -3.82
C ASN A 99 -2.84 18.69 -2.40
N ALA A 100 -3.66 17.81 -1.85
CA ALA A 100 -3.50 17.27 -0.52
C ALA A 100 -3.79 15.77 -0.52
N SER A 101 -3.08 15.07 0.35
CA SER A 101 -3.24 13.64 0.59
C SER A 101 -3.35 13.39 2.09
N ALA A 102 -4.07 12.34 2.44
CA ALA A 102 -4.12 11.83 3.80
C ALA A 102 -4.21 10.31 3.78
N PHE A 103 -3.66 9.66 4.81
CA PHE A 103 -3.86 8.24 5.03
C PHE A 103 -3.94 7.92 6.52
N VAL A 104 -4.59 6.79 6.81
CA VAL A 104 -4.61 6.17 8.13
C VAL A 104 -4.10 4.75 7.99
N ILE A 105 -3.07 4.43 8.76
CA ILE A 105 -2.51 3.09 8.85
C ILE A 105 -2.68 2.54 10.27
N TYR A 106 -3.07 1.27 10.36
CA TYR A 106 -3.26 0.57 11.63
C TYR A 106 -2.18 -0.51 11.83
N PRO A 107 -1.85 -0.88 13.09
CA PRO A 107 -0.87 -1.93 13.37
C PRO A 107 -1.23 -3.31 12.79
N ASP A 108 -2.52 -3.55 12.56
CA ASP A 108 -3.05 -4.79 11.98
C ASP A 108 -2.97 -4.83 10.44
N GLY A 109 -2.45 -3.76 9.80
CA GLY A 109 -2.32 -3.65 8.35
C GLY A 109 -3.55 -3.09 7.64
N ARG A 110 -4.59 -2.67 8.37
CA ARG A 110 -5.64 -1.84 7.78
C ARG A 110 -5.04 -0.51 7.33
N LEU A 111 -5.40 -0.09 6.13
CA LEU A 111 -4.90 1.10 5.49
C LEU A 111 -6.00 1.75 4.65
N SER A 112 -6.22 3.04 4.90
CA SER A 112 -7.11 3.90 4.16
C SER A 112 -6.32 5.11 3.66
N ALA A 113 -6.54 5.53 2.42
CA ALA A 113 -5.83 6.66 1.81
C ALA A 113 -6.81 7.49 0.97
N ALA A 114 -6.64 8.80 1.01
CA ALA A 114 -7.42 9.76 0.26
C ALA A 114 -6.52 10.86 -0.33
N TRP A 115 -6.91 11.39 -1.48
CA TRP A 115 -6.19 12.50 -2.11
C TRP A 115 -7.08 13.30 -3.04
N ILE A 116 -6.72 14.56 -3.23
CA ILE A 116 -7.27 15.42 -4.28
C ILE A 116 -6.20 15.69 -5.34
N LEU A 117 -6.68 15.92 -6.56
CA LEU A 117 -5.89 16.34 -7.70
C LEU A 117 -6.32 17.77 -8.08
N PRO A 118 -5.46 18.52 -8.79
CA PRO A 118 -5.83 19.83 -9.32
C PRO A 118 -7.10 19.71 -10.16
N ASP A 119 -7.95 20.73 -10.09
CA ASP A 119 -9.18 20.83 -10.88
C ASP A 119 -10.22 19.70 -10.65
N SER A 120 -9.98 18.77 -9.71
CA SER A 120 -10.95 17.75 -9.32
C SER A 120 -11.92 18.28 -8.28
N SER A 121 -13.23 18.13 -8.50
CA SER A 121 -14.24 18.37 -7.47
C SER A 121 -14.44 17.19 -6.51
N ALA A 122 -13.81 16.05 -6.80
CA ALA A 122 -13.96 14.82 -6.03
C ALA A 122 -12.69 14.46 -5.25
N VAL A 123 -12.88 14.03 -4.01
CA VAL A 123 -11.86 13.35 -3.22
C VAL A 123 -11.75 11.92 -3.71
N ASN A 124 -10.54 11.48 -4.05
CA ASN A 124 -10.27 10.08 -4.29
C ASN A 124 -10.10 9.37 -2.95
N TYR A 125 -10.61 8.15 -2.81
CA TYR A 125 -10.50 7.35 -1.60
C TYR A 125 -10.27 5.89 -1.94
N ARG A 126 -9.38 5.23 -1.19
CA ARG A 126 -9.18 3.78 -1.23
C ARG A 126 -8.94 3.22 0.15
N THR A 127 -9.41 2.01 0.39
CA THR A 127 -9.17 1.25 1.62
C THR A 127 -9.03 -0.23 1.32
N ASN A 128 -8.26 -0.95 2.13
CA ASN A 128 -8.19 -2.41 2.12
C ASN A 128 -9.16 -3.09 3.11
N HIS A 129 -10.00 -2.31 3.80
CA HIS A 129 -10.98 -2.76 4.79
C HIS A 129 -12.33 -2.07 4.57
N PRO A 130 -12.99 -2.30 3.41
CA PRO A 130 -14.21 -1.57 3.04
C PRO A 130 -15.41 -1.85 3.96
N ASP A 131 -15.43 -3.01 4.64
CA ASP A 131 -16.54 -3.43 5.50
C ASP A 131 -16.67 -2.55 6.77
N ASP A 132 -15.61 -1.85 7.18
CA ASP A 132 -15.61 -0.91 8.31
C ASP A 132 -16.19 0.47 7.92
N GLY A 133 -16.47 0.67 6.62
CA GLY A 133 -16.78 1.96 6.04
C GLY A 133 -15.56 2.88 5.94
N MET A 134 -15.80 4.16 5.63
CA MET A 134 -14.73 5.13 5.42
C MET A 134 -14.23 5.65 6.76
N ASP A 135 -12.90 5.68 6.86
CA ASP A 135 -12.18 6.09 8.05
C ASP A 135 -12.63 7.49 8.52
N LYS A 136 -12.85 7.64 9.84
CA LYS A 136 -13.41 8.85 10.43
C LYS A 136 -12.46 10.03 10.32
N ASP A 137 -11.16 9.82 10.47
CA ASP A 137 -10.16 10.88 10.40
C ASP A 137 -9.97 11.34 8.95
N ILE A 138 -10.07 10.42 7.98
CA ILE A 138 -10.13 10.78 6.55
C ILE A 138 -11.39 11.60 6.23
N LYS A 139 -12.57 11.23 6.77
CA LYS A 139 -13.78 12.04 6.60
C LYS A 139 -13.62 13.45 7.18
N GLN A 140 -13.05 13.53 8.38
CA GLN A 140 -12.83 14.81 9.05
C GLN A 140 -11.88 15.69 8.23
N TRP A 141 -10.76 15.13 7.77
CA TRP A 141 -9.83 15.81 6.87
C TRP A 141 -10.52 16.30 5.59
N ALA A 142 -11.27 15.42 4.91
CA ALA A 142 -11.93 15.77 3.66
C ALA A 142 -13.00 16.86 3.84
N SER A 143 -13.64 16.94 5.02
CA SER A 143 -14.65 17.98 5.31
C SER A 143 -14.06 19.40 5.36
N GLN A 144 -12.74 19.53 5.49
CA GLN A 144 -12.01 20.80 5.48
C GLN A 144 -11.62 21.26 4.07
N LEU A 145 -11.91 20.45 3.05
CA LEU A 145 -11.58 20.75 1.66
C LEU A 145 -12.74 21.51 1.01
N ASP A 146 -12.49 22.76 0.62
CA ASP A 146 -13.54 23.65 0.10
C ASP A 146 -14.14 23.12 -1.21
N GLY A 147 -15.46 22.89 -1.19
CA GLY A 147 -16.22 22.47 -2.37
C GLY A 147 -15.91 21.08 -2.89
N LYS A 148 -15.19 20.23 -2.13
CA LYS A 148 -14.87 18.85 -2.54
C LYS A 148 -15.91 17.86 -2.01
N THR A 149 -16.28 16.89 -2.85
CA THR A 149 -17.22 15.82 -2.47
C THR A 149 -16.49 14.50 -2.21
N LEU A 150 -16.82 13.87 -1.10
CA LEU A 150 -16.41 12.49 -0.81
C LEU A 150 -17.16 11.50 -1.72
N PRO A 151 -16.53 10.38 -2.10
CA PRO A 151 -17.20 9.35 -2.90
C PRO A 151 -18.24 8.61 -2.06
N ASP A 152 -19.33 8.19 -2.70
CA ASP A 152 -20.24 7.22 -2.12
C ASP A 152 -19.50 5.88 -1.95
N MET A 153 -19.68 5.21 -0.81
CA MET A 153 -19.00 3.95 -0.51
C MET A 153 -19.65 2.75 -1.20
N ALA A 154 -19.99 2.90 -2.47
CA ALA A 154 -20.25 1.76 -3.33
C ALA A 154 -18.98 0.89 -3.37
N PRO A 155 -19.11 -0.45 -3.53
CA PRO A 155 -17.97 -1.35 -3.56
C PRO A 155 -16.93 -0.87 -4.56
N GLN A 156 -15.77 -0.46 -4.05
CA GLN A 156 -14.64 -0.03 -4.88
C GLN A 156 -14.28 -1.22 -5.77
N ALA A 157 -14.33 -1.04 -7.09
CA ALA A 157 -14.02 -2.10 -8.04
C ALA A 157 -12.66 -2.70 -7.66
N SER A 158 -12.69 -3.96 -7.22
CA SER A 158 -11.48 -4.69 -6.90
C SER A 158 -10.58 -4.61 -8.12
N ASN A 159 -9.41 -3.98 -7.98
CA ASN A 159 -8.34 -4.16 -8.95
C ASN A 159 -7.90 -5.62 -8.86
N LYS A 160 -8.66 -6.52 -9.50
CA LYS A 160 -8.20 -7.84 -9.85
C LYS A 160 -6.99 -7.61 -10.76
N PRO A 161 -5.79 -8.11 -10.41
CA PRO A 161 -4.73 -8.21 -11.39
C PRO A 161 -5.27 -9.00 -12.57
N GLY A 162 -5.08 -8.45 -13.77
CA GLY A 162 -5.53 -9.06 -15.03
C GLY A 162 -5.08 -10.52 -15.14
N ALA A 163 -5.94 -11.30 -15.78
CA ALA A 163 -5.77 -12.69 -16.17
C ALA A 163 -4.49 -12.95 -16.98
#